data_AF-A0A2E7DRM5-F1
#
_entry.id   AF-A0A2E7DRM5-F1
#
_cell.length_a   1.000
_cell.length_b   1.000
_cell.length_c   1.000
_cell.angle_alpha   90.00
_cell.angle_beta   90.00
_cell.angle_gamma   90.00
#
_symmetry.space_group_name_H-M   'P 1'
#
loop_
_entity.id
_entity.type
_entity.pdbx_description
1 polymer ?
#
loop_
_entity_poly.entity_id
_entity_poly.type
_entity_poly.pdbx_seq_one_letter_code
_entity_poly.pdbx_strand_id
1 'polypeptide(L)'
;MPCPKTEYLIQEYFADDLAPVAREEIEVHFNSCEYCSNELEVLLRSQSDLSQWQDQQVPHWDRGMELFRREHSVINEGRGFWSGWQWISTAVSLAMLAVLLLNVNVVSNEEGFSISFDALGAQNAYLDARMLAFEQGQKEAMDALVQRIEDSQEGNNIELLQVVMEQAQQTTIENLEVIYAYFERQRLQDLEDMRVGYQELVDNDFATIRSLQQIAQFISYQGEIR
;
A
#
# COMPACT_ATOMS: atom_id res chain seq x y z
N MET A 1 -22.90 -24.85 35.20
CA MET A 1 -22.27 -25.52 34.04
C MET A 1 -21.72 -26.88 34.47
N PRO A 2 -21.50 -27.85 33.56
CA PRO A 2 -20.79 -29.08 33.91
C PRO A 2 -19.30 -28.75 34.18
N CYS A 3 -18.76 -29.27 35.28
CA CYS A 3 -17.36 -29.12 35.73
C CYS A 3 -16.28 -29.31 34.63
N PRO A 4 -16.37 -30.24 33.66
CA PRO A 4 -15.32 -30.35 32.62
C PRO A 4 -15.25 -29.15 31.67
N LYS A 5 -16.29 -28.31 31.61
CA LYS A 5 -16.31 -27.12 30.77
C LYS A 5 -15.50 -25.97 31.39
N THR A 6 -15.17 -26.03 32.68
CA THR A 6 -14.47 -24.92 33.35
C THR A 6 -12.96 -24.96 33.18
N GLU A 7 -12.37 -26.13 32.88
CA GLU A 7 -10.91 -26.28 32.72
C GLU A 7 -10.34 -25.40 31.59
N TYR A 8 -10.97 -25.41 30.41
CA TYR A 8 -10.50 -24.58 29.29
C TYR A 8 -10.78 -23.08 29.51
N LEU A 9 -11.91 -22.76 30.16
CA LEU A 9 -12.29 -21.38 30.46
C LEU A 9 -11.39 -20.75 31.53
N ILE A 10 -10.82 -21.55 32.43
CA ILE A 10 -9.87 -21.08 33.45
C ILE A 10 -8.59 -20.52 32.80
N GLN A 11 -8.08 -21.14 31.74
CA GLN A 11 -6.89 -20.64 31.03
C GLN A 11 -7.16 -19.29 30.36
N GLU A 12 -8.32 -19.15 29.71
CA GLU A 12 -8.76 -17.90 29.09
C GLU A 12 -9.06 -16.81 30.13
N TYR A 13 -9.55 -17.19 31.32
CA TYR A 13 -9.73 -16.28 32.46
C TYR A 13 -8.40 -15.67 32.94
N PHE A 14 -7.31 -16.46 32.99
CA PHE A 14 -5.99 -15.94 33.38
C PHE A 14 -5.30 -15.12 32.27
N ALA A 15 -5.68 -15.31 31.01
CA ALA A 15 -5.21 -14.50 29.88
C ALA A 15 -5.94 -13.15 29.75
N ASP A 16 -6.96 -12.89 30.58
CA ASP A 16 -7.83 -11.69 30.57
C ASP A 16 -8.58 -11.46 29.23
N ASP A 17 -8.64 -12.49 28.38
CA ASP A 17 -9.28 -12.48 27.04
C ASP A 17 -10.76 -12.92 27.07
N LEU A 18 -11.33 -13.12 28.27
CA LEU A 18 -12.66 -13.70 28.42
C LEU A 18 -13.78 -12.65 28.32
N ALA A 19 -14.84 -12.97 27.54
CA ALA A 19 -16.03 -12.12 27.44
C ALA A 19 -16.68 -11.88 28.82
N PRO A 20 -17.17 -10.66 29.12
CA PRO A 20 -17.64 -10.29 30.46
C PRO A 20 -18.82 -11.13 30.97
N VAL A 21 -19.67 -11.62 30.07
CA VAL A 21 -20.79 -12.51 30.40
C VAL A 21 -20.30 -13.90 30.83
N ALA A 22 -19.29 -14.43 30.15
CA ALA A 22 -18.72 -15.74 30.49
C ALA A 22 -17.96 -15.69 31.83
N ARG A 23 -17.37 -14.54 32.15
CA ARG A 23 -16.70 -14.30 33.45
C ARG A 23 -17.69 -14.38 34.61
N GLU A 24 -18.84 -13.70 34.51
CA GLU A 24 -19.88 -13.73 35.55
C GLU A 24 -20.43 -15.15 35.77
N GLU A 25 -20.66 -15.91 34.69
CA GLU A 25 -21.14 -17.29 34.78
C GLU A 25 -20.13 -18.23 35.46
N ILE A 26 -18.83 -18.01 35.25
CA ILE A 26 -17.75 -18.77 35.89
C ILE A 26 -17.57 -18.37 37.35
N GLU A 27 -17.66 -17.08 37.69
CA GLU A 27 -17.57 -16.61 39.08
C GLU A 27 -18.72 -17.18 39.93
N VAL A 28 -19.94 -17.24 39.38
CA VAL A 28 -21.06 -17.94 40.02
C VAL A 28 -20.77 -19.43 40.20
N HIS A 29 -20.07 -20.05 39.24
CA HIS A 29 -19.69 -21.46 39.35
C HIS A 29 -18.63 -21.71 40.42
N PHE A 30 -17.60 -20.87 40.53
CA PHE A 30 -16.60 -20.97 41.60
C PHE A 30 -17.22 -20.83 42.99
N ASN A 31 -18.23 -19.96 43.14
CA ASN A 31 -18.95 -19.81 44.41
C ASN A 31 -19.86 -21.00 44.76
N SER A 32 -20.22 -21.85 43.78
CA SER A 32 -21.14 -22.99 43.98
C SER A 32 -20.45 -24.35 43.99
N CYS A 33 -19.21 -24.46 43.48
CA CYS A 33 -18.48 -25.71 43.34
C CYS A 33 -17.16 -25.66 44.12
N GLU A 34 -17.10 -26.40 45.24
CA GLU A 34 -15.91 -26.51 46.10
C GLU A 34 -14.70 -27.11 45.37
N TYR A 35 -14.92 -27.99 44.40
CA TYR A 35 -13.84 -28.57 43.61
C TYR A 35 -13.14 -27.52 42.74
N CYS A 36 -13.93 -26.72 42.01
CA CYS A 36 -13.39 -25.69 41.12
C CYS A 36 -12.78 -24.50 41.88
N SER A 37 -13.30 -24.14 43.05
CA SER A 37 -12.70 -23.11 43.89
C SER A 37 -11.32 -23.53 44.40
N ASN A 38 -11.17 -24.80 44.81
CA ASN A 38 -9.88 -25.34 45.25
C ASN A 38 -8.85 -25.36 44.11
N GLU A 39 -9.24 -25.75 42.89
CA GLU A 39 -8.34 -25.69 41.73
C GLU A 39 -7.89 -24.25 41.42
N LEU A 40 -8.80 -23.28 41.50
CA LEU A 40 -8.47 -21.87 41.28
C LEU A 40 -7.50 -21.33 42.35
N GLU A 41 -7.69 -21.69 43.62
CA GLU A 41 -6.75 -21.31 44.68
C GLU A 41 -5.34 -21.88 44.46
N VAL A 42 -5.23 -23.12 43.99
CA VAL A 42 -3.94 -23.75 43.66
C VAL A 42 -3.26 -22.99 42.52
N LEU A 43 -4.01 -22.62 41.49
CA LEU A 43 -3.48 -21.86 40.36
C LEU A 43 -3.02 -20.46 40.78
N LEU A 44 -3.81 -19.74 41.58
CA LEU A 44 -3.42 -18.42 42.10
C LEU A 44 -2.14 -18.46 42.94
N ARG A 45 -1.98 -19.50 43.78
CA ARG A 45 -0.73 -19.70 44.52
C ARG A 45 0.46 -19.91 43.59
N SER A 46 0.31 -20.78 42.59
CA SER A 46 1.38 -21.05 41.61
C SER A 46 1.77 -19.80 40.82
N GLN A 47 0.80 -18.96 40.44
CA GLN A 47 1.07 -17.69 39.77
C GLN A 47 1.83 -16.73 40.68
N SER A 48 1.45 -16.66 41.96
CA SER A 48 2.15 -15.83 42.94
C SER A 48 3.59 -16.29 43.17
N ASP A 49 3.83 -17.60 43.25
CA ASP A 49 5.16 -18.19 43.40
C ASP A 49 6.02 -17.94 42.16
N LEU A 50 5.45 -18.07 40.96
CA LEU A 50 6.13 -17.73 39.70
C LEU A 50 6.44 -16.24 39.58
N SER A 51 5.56 -15.36 40.06
CA SER A 51 5.81 -13.91 40.05
C SER A 51 6.93 -13.49 41.02
N GLN A 52 7.11 -14.25 42.10
CA GLN A 52 8.21 -14.07 43.06
C GLN A 52 9.49 -14.80 42.63
N TRP A 53 9.40 -15.68 41.64
CA TRP A 53 10.56 -16.37 41.11
C TRP A 53 11.53 -15.37 40.50
N GLN A 54 12.71 -15.27 41.12
CA GLN A 54 13.84 -14.51 40.61
C GLN A 54 14.90 -15.49 40.14
N ASP A 55 15.56 -15.20 39.03
CA ASP A 55 16.68 -15.99 38.55
C ASP A 55 17.83 -15.93 39.56
N GLN A 56 17.97 -16.99 40.36
CA GLN A 56 19.07 -17.12 41.29
C GLN A 56 20.33 -17.46 40.51
N GLN A 57 21.41 -16.74 40.78
CA GLN A 57 22.70 -17.06 40.18
C GLN A 57 23.11 -18.47 40.60
N VAL A 58 23.22 -19.37 39.61
CA VAL A 58 23.81 -20.69 39.81
C VAL A 58 25.20 -20.52 40.41
N PRO A 59 25.56 -21.29 41.46
CA PRO A 59 26.89 -21.23 42.03
C PRO A 59 27.96 -21.47 40.97
N HIS A 60 29.10 -20.79 41.13
CA HIS A 60 30.28 -20.81 40.25
C HIS A 60 30.89 -22.21 39.97
N TRP A 61 30.36 -23.29 40.55
CA TRP A 61 30.83 -24.66 40.30
C TRP A 61 30.04 -25.35 39.16
N ASP A 62 28.93 -24.78 38.71
CA ASP A 62 28.18 -25.29 37.55
C ASP A 62 28.82 -24.81 36.23
N ARG A 63 29.83 -25.56 35.79
CA ARG A 63 30.68 -25.24 34.63
C ARG A 63 29.95 -25.36 33.29
N GLY A 64 28.76 -25.96 33.26
CA GLY A 64 28.05 -26.27 32.01
C GLY A 64 27.58 -25.02 31.28
N MET A 65 27.13 -24.00 32.01
CA MET A 65 26.55 -22.78 31.44
C MET A 65 27.58 -21.67 31.21
N GLU A 66 28.69 -21.66 31.96
CA GLU A 66 29.75 -20.65 31.81
C GLU A 66 30.50 -20.78 30.48
N LEU A 67 30.64 -22.00 29.95
CA LEU A 67 31.28 -22.24 28.65
C LEU A 67 30.49 -21.58 27.51
N PHE A 68 29.17 -21.70 27.51
CA PHE A 68 28.31 -21.08 26.50
C PHE A 68 28.14 -19.56 26.73
N ARG A 69 28.16 -19.12 28.00
CA ARG A 69 28.11 -17.70 28.33
C ARG A 69 29.38 -16.97 27.92
N ARG A 70 30.57 -17.58 27.98
CA ARG A 70 31.82 -16.92 27.57
C ARG A 70 31.91 -16.62 26.08
N GLU A 71 31.26 -17.43 25.25
CA GLU A 71 31.21 -17.22 23.79
C GLU A 71 30.18 -16.16 23.39
N HIS A 72 29.16 -15.93 24.22
CA HIS A 72 28.09 -14.95 23.97
C HIS A 72 28.11 -13.73 24.91
N SER A 73 29.01 -13.70 25.90
CA SER A 73 29.17 -12.55 26.77
C SER A 73 29.96 -11.49 26.02
N VAL A 74 29.24 -10.51 25.49
CA VAL A 74 29.82 -9.19 25.24
C VAL A 74 30.51 -8.80 26.53
N ILE A 75 31.83 -8.65 26.45
CA ILE A 75 32.69 -8.25 27.56
C ILE A 75 32.17 -6.88 28.02
N ASN A 76 31.25 -6.88 28.97
CA ASN A 76 30.88 -5.66 29.68
C ASN A 76 31.97 -5.49 30.75
N GLU A 77 33.15 -5.07 30.29
CA GLU A 77 34.18 -4.56 31.17
C GLU A 77 33.52 -3.42 31.93
N GLY A 78 33.25 -3.64 33.22
CA GLY A 78 32.95 -2.58 34.14
C GLY A 78 34.14 -1.62 34.09
N ARG A 79 34.02 -0.62 33.22
CA ARG A 79 34.95 0.48 33.03
C ARG A 79 34.90 1.29 34.32
N GLY A 80 35.63 0.79 35.32
CA GLY A 80 35.81 1.46 36.59
C GLY A 80 36.38 2.84 36.30
N PHE A 81 35.78 3.86 36.90
CA PHE A 81 36.17 5.26 36.82
C PHE A 81 37.70 5.48 36.96
N TRP A 82 38.39 4.57 37.65
CA TRP A 82 39.84 4.58 37.87
C TRP A 82 40.69 3.96 36.76
N SER A 83 40.16 3.07 35.91
CA SER A 83 40.94 2.53 34.78
C SER A 83 41.13 3.60 33.70
N GLY A 84 40.14 4.48 33.49
CA GLY A 84 40.25 5.60 32.56
C GLY A 84 41.30 6.63 32.95
N TRP A 85 41.61 6.77 34.26
CA TRP A 85 42.56 7.78 34.75
C TRP A 85 44.03 7.42 34.48
N GLN A 86 44.34 6.13 34.36
CA GLN A 86 45.70 5.67 34.03
C GLN A 86 46.10 6.01 32.59
N TRP A 87 45.14 6.13 31.67
CA TRP A 87 45.39 6.42 30.26
C TRP A 87 45.55 7.91 29.95
N ILE A 88 45.27 8.82 30.89
CA ILE A 88 45.41 10.26 30.65
C ILE A 88 46.86 10.63 30.35
N SER A 89 47.84 10.09 31.10
CA SER A 89 49.25 10.41 30.87
C SER A 89 49.72 9.93 29.49
N THR A 90 49.30 8.74 29.06
CA THR A 90 49.64 8.18 27.74
C THR A 90 48.92 8.91 26.60
N ALA A 91 47.66 9.31 26.83
CA ALA A 91 46.88 10.08 25.86
C ALA A 91 47.48 11.47 25.65
N VAL A 92 47.94 12.15 26.70
CA VAL A 92 48.59 13.46 26.60
C VAL A 92 49.92 13.36 25.85
N SER A 93 50.75 12.35 26.12
CA SER A 93 52.00 12.16 25.37
C SER A 93 51.75 11.85 23.90
N LEU A 94 50.71 11.05 23.60
CA LEU A 94 50.34 10.72 22.23
C LEU A 94 49.75 11.93 21.49
N ALA A 95 48.96 12.75 22.17
CA ALA A 95 48.45 14.00 21.63
C ALA A 95 49.57 14.99 21.31
N MET A 96 50.56 15.16 22.20
CA MET A 96 51.74 16.01 21.91
C MET A 96 52.58 15.48 20.75
N LEU A 97 52.74 14.15 20.64
CA LEU A 97 53.42 13.53 19.52
C LEU A 97 52.65 13.75 18.20
N ALA A 98 51.32 13.64 18.24
CA ALA A 98 50.47 13.92 17.09
C ALA A 98 50.55 15.40 16.67
N VAL A 99 50.57 16.34 17.62
CA VAL A 99 50.74 17.77 17.34
C VAL A 99 52.09 18.05 16.66
N LEU A 100 53.15 17.38 17.11
CA LEU A 100 54.50 17.55 16.55
C LEU A 100 54.62 16.92 15.14
N LEU A 101 54.01 15.76 14.90
CA LEU A 101 54.00 15.12 13.58
C LEU A 101 53.10 15.84 12.57
N LEU A 102 51.97 16.37 13.03
CA LEU A 102 50.95 17.00 12.19
C LEU A 102 51.15 18.51 12.02
N ASN A 103 52.15 19.08 12.68
CA ASN A 103 52.55 20.50 12.59
C ASN A 103 51.34 21.44 12.73
N VAL A 104 50.59 21.25 13.81
CA VAL A 104 49.30 21.89 14.04
C VAL A 104 49.50 23.37 14.34
N ASN A 105 49.03 24.25 13.46
CA ASN A 105 49.06 25.69 13.69
C ASN A 105 47.70 26.13 14.26
N VAL A 106 47.74 26.66 15.49
CA VAL A 106 46.55 27.15 16.20
C VAL A 106 46.60 28.67 16.18
N VAL A 107 45.73 29.28 15.38
CA VAL A 107 45.59 30.74 15.32
C VAL A 107 44.27 31.11 16.00
N SER A 108 44.37 31.84 17.11
CA SER A 108 43.23 32.41 17.81
C SER A 108 43.00 33.83 17.33
N ASN A 109 41.91 34.08 16.63
CA ASN A 109 41.46 35.43 16.28
C ASN A 109 40.10 35.73 16.93
N GLU A 110 39.71 37.00 17.02
CA GLU A 110 38.53 37.48 17.75
C GLU A 110 37.19 36.88 17.24
N GLU A 111 37.18 36.25 16.07
CA GLU A 111 36.01 35.62 15.44
C GLU A 111 35.94 34.09 15.57
N GLY A 112 36.93 33.42 16.18
CA GLY A 112 36.87 31.99 16.45
C GLY A 112 38.19 31.23 16.34
N PHE A 113 38.13 29.94 16.69
CA PHE A 113 39.28 29.03 16.75
C PHE A 113 39.42 28.26 15.43
N SER A 114 40.53 28.42 14.70
CA SER A 114 40.84 27.58 13.53
C SER A 114 42.10 26.75 13.79
N ILE A 115 41.98 25.44 13.58
CA ILE A 115 43.07 24.47 13.65
C ILE A 115 43.43 24.11 12.21
N SER A 116 44.61 24.51 11.73
CA SER A 116 45.10 24.14 10.40
C SER A 116 46.22 23.10 10.53
N PHE A 117 46.09 22.01 9.78
CA PHE A 117 47.09 20.94 9.67
C PHE A 117 47.78 21.09 8.31
N ASP A 118 49.08 21.39 8.32
CA ASP A 118 49.84 21.79 7.12
C ASP A 118 49.92 20.68 6.03
N ALA A 119 49.70 19.41 6.41
CA ALA A 119 49.65 18.28 5.48
C ALA A 119 48.32 18.14 4.70
N LEU A 120 47.25 18.84 5.10
CA LEU A 120 45.93 18.73 4.47
C LEU A 120 45.76 19.65 3.25
N GLY A 121 46.55 20.72 3.10
CA GLY A 121 46.38 21.65 1.98
C GLY A 121 46.58 21.02 0.59
N ALA A 122 47.61 20.18 0.44
CA ALA A 122 47.88 19.46 -0.81
C ALA A 122 46.93 18.26 -1.04
N GLN A 123 46.48 17.62 0.04
CA GLN A 123 45.52 16.51 -0.03
C GLN A 123 44.10 17.00 -0.36
N ASN A 124 43.71 18.16 0.15
CA ASN A 124 42.42 18.77 -0.13
C ASN A 124 42.29 19.16 -1.61
N ALA A 125 43.34 19.71 -2.23
CA ALA A 125 43.32 20.01 -3.67
C ALA A 125 43.18 18.74 -4.54
N TYR A 126 43.79 17.62 -4.12
CA TYR A 126 43.63 16.33 -4.79
C TYR A 126 42.23 15.72 -4.57
N LEU A 127 41.67 15.85 -3.36
CA LEU A 127 40.32 15.39 -3.03
C LEU A 127 39.25 16.20 -3.76
N ASP A 128 39.41 17.52 -3.87
CA ASP A 128 38.50 18.39 -4.63
C ASP A 128 38.52 18.05 -6.12
N ALA A 129 39.71 17.81 -6.69
CA ALA A 129 39.84 17.36 -8.07
C ALA A 129 39.17 15.98 -8.30
N ARG A 130 39.28 15.07 -7.32
CA ARG A 130 38.63 13.75 -7.37
C ARG A 130 37.11 13.86 -7.26
N MET A 131 36.60 14.73 -6.39
CA MET A 131 35.17 14.98 -6.23
C MET A 131 34.56 15.60 -7.49
N LEU A 132 35.21 16.59 -8.10
CA LEU A 132 34.75 17.19 -9.35
C LEU A 132 34.69 16.18 -10.50
N ALA A 133 35.72 15.34 -10.64
CA ALA A 133 35.73 14.28 -11.65
C ALA A 133 34.61 13.24 -11.41
N PHE A 134 34.33 12.92 -10.14
CA PHE A 134 33.26 12.01 -9.77
C PHE A 134 31.87 12.60 -10.01
N GLU A 135 31.67 13.86 -9.64
CA GLU A 135 30.41 14.59 -9.89
C GLU A 135 30.13 14.68 -11.39
N GLN A 136 31.17 14.96 -12.19
CA GLN A 136 31.04 15.02 -13.64
C GLN A 136 30.69 13.64 -14.23
N GLY A 137 31.35 12.57 -13.77
CA GLY A 137 31.00 11.21 -14.17
C GLY A 137 29.58 10.80 -13.77
N GLN A 138 29.08 11.26 -12.61
CA GLN A 138 27.69 11.04 -12.21
C GLN A 138 26.70 11.79 -13.09
N LYS A 139 26.99 13.05 -13.46
CA LYS A 139 26.12 13.83 -14.35
C LYS A 139 25.99 13.16 -15.71
N GLU A 140 27.11 12.75 -16.30
CA GLU A 140 27.10 12.04 -17.60
C GLU A 140 26.32 10.71 -17.52
N ALA A 141 26.48 9.95 -16.43
CA ALA A 141 25.72 8.71 -16.21
C ALA A 141 24.22 8.97 -16.03
N MET A 142 23.85 10.06 -15.36
CA MET A 142 22.45 10.45 -15.16
C MET A 142 21.81 10.90 -16.48
N ASP A 143 22.52 11.72 -17.26
CA ASP A 143 22.05 12.18 -18.57
C ASP A 143 21.82 11.01 -19.53
N ALA A 144 22.73 10.02 -19.53
CA ALA A 144 22.57 8.81 -20.31
C ALA A 144 21.36 7.95 -19.89
N LEU A 145 21.02 7.95 -18.59
CA LEU A 145 19.85 7.24 -18.08
C LEU A 145 18.55 7.96 -18.45
N VAL A 146 18.54 9.30 -18.37
CA VAL A 146 17.40 10.12 -18.79
C VAL A 146 17.10 9.92 -20.26
N GLN A 147 18.11 9.99 -21.14
CA GLN A 147 17.93 9.75 -22.58
C GLN A 147 17.32 8.37 -22.87
N ARG A 148 17.80 7.31 -22.20
CA ARG A 148 17.23 5.97 -22.37
C ARG A 148 15.76 5.89 -21.96
N ILE A 149 15.38 6.57 -20.88
CA ILE A 149 13.99 6.60 -20.42
C ILE A 149 13.11 7.37 -21.41
N GLU A 150 13.60 8.51 -21.90
CA GLU A 150 12.91 9.33 -22.90
C GLU A 150 12.68 8.54 -24.19
N ASP A 151 13.71 7.90 -24.74
CA ASP A 151 13.60 7.03 -25.93
C ASP A 151 12.58 5.91 -25.74
N SER A 152 12.56 5.28 -24.55
CA SER A 152 11.60 4.22 -24.23
C SER A 152 10.17 4.75 -24.09
N GLN A 153 9.99 5.97 -23.58
CA GLN A 153 8.67 6.59 -23.44
C GLN A 153 8.12 7.04 -24.79
N GLU A 154 8.96 7.61 -25.66
CA GLU A 154 8.56 7.98 -27.02
C GLU A 154 8.09 6.76 -27.83
N GLY A 155 8.82 5.64 -27.76
CA GLY A 155 8.43 4.39 -28.41
C GLY A 155 7.07 3.86 -27.92
N ASN A 156 6.89 3.77 -26.60
CA ASN A 156 5.63 3.29 -26.01
C ASN A 156 4.44 4.23 -26.33
N ASN A 157 4.65 5.54 -26.36
CA ASN A 157 3.60 6.50 -26.72
C ASN A 157 3.15 6.35 -28.17
N ILE A 158 4.07 6.10 -29.10
CA ILE A 158 3.74 5.85 -30.51
C ILE A 158 2.94 4.56 -30.65
N GLU A 159 3.34 3.49 -29.96
CA GLU A 159 2.60 2.21 -29.97
C GLU A 159 1.19 2.39 -29.40
N LEU A 160 1.04 3.08 -28.27
CA LEU A 160 -0.27 3.38 -27.69
C LEU A 160 -1.14 4.17 -28.67
N LEU A 161 -0.60 5.20 -29.32
CA LEU A 161 -1.33 5.99 -30.31
C LEU A 161 -1.79 5.13 -31.49
N GLN A 162 -0.96 4.21 -31.98
CA GLN A 162 -1.34 3.28 -33.05
C GLN A 162 -2.49 2.37 -32.61
N VAL A 163 -2.39 1.77 -31.42
CA VAL A 163 -3.44 0.91 -30.86
C VAL A 163 -4.75 1.67 -30.67
N VAL A 164 -4.70 2.88 -30.11
CA VAL A 164 -5.88 3.73 -29.94
C VAL A 164 -6.50 4.12 -31.28
N MET A 165 -5.68 4.43 -32.29
CA MET A 165 -6.17 4.74 -33.64
C MET A 165 -6.83 3.54 -34.29
N GLU A 166 -6.24 2.35 -34.20
CA GLU A 166 -6.80 1.10 -34.73
C GLU A 166 -8.13 0.78 -34.04
N GLN A 167 -8.17 0.86 -32.71
CA GLN A 167 -9.38 0.65 -31.94
C GLN A 167 -10.47 1.68 -32.28
N ALA A 168 -10.10 2.95 -32.48
CA ALA A 168 -11.03 3.99 -32.89
C ALA A 168 -11.60 3.73 -34.29
N GLN A 169 -10.76 3.28 -35.25
CA GLN A 169 -11.21 2.90 -36.58
C GLN A 169 -12.19 1.73 -36.52
N GLN A 170 -11.86 0.68 -35.75
CA GLN A 170 -12.72 -0.49 -35.63
C GLN A 170 -14.07 -0.15 -34.97
N THR A 171 -14.04 0.61 -33.87
CA THR A 171 -15.25 1.09 -33.19
C THR A 171 -16.10 1.96 -34.13
N THR A 172 -15.46 2.76 -34.98
CA THR A 172 -16.17 3.59 -35.97
C THR A 172 -16.85 2.72 -37.02
N ILE A 173 -16.20 1.67 -37.53
CA ILE A 173 -16.78 0.74 -38.49
C ILE A 173 -17.99 0.02 -37.88
N GLU A 174 -17.84 -0.50 -36.66
CA GLU A 174 -18.93 -1.18 -35.93
C GLU A 174 -20.13 -0.25 -35.72
N ASN A 175 -19.88 1.00 -35.30
CA ASN A 175 -20.94 1.99 -35.16
C ASN A 175 -21.62 2.36 -36.49
N LEU A 176 -20.83 2.49 -37.56
CA LEU A 176 -21.38 2.77 -38.89
C LEU A 176 -22.26 1.62 -39.40
N GLU A 177 -21.90 0.37 -39.10
CA GLU A 177 -22.72 -0.81 -39.44
C GLU A 177 -24.07 -0.77 -38.72
N VAL A 178 -24.07 -0.43 -37.41
CA VAL A 178 -25.30 -0.27 -36.64
C VAL A 178 -26.19 0.85 -37.20
N ILE A 179 -25.58 2.00 -37.53
CA ILE A 179 -26.29 3.14 -38.12
C ILE A 179 -26.87 2.77 -39.50
N TYR A 180 -26.10 2.07 -40.33
CA TYR A 180 -26.55 1.61 -41.64
C TYR A 180 -27.73 0.65 -41.53
N ALA A 181 -27.64 -0.33 -40.62
CA ALA A 181 -28.73 -1.27 -40.36
C ALA A 181 -30.00 -0.56 -39.84
N TYR A 182 -29.83 0.47 -39.02
CA TYR A 182 -30.94 1.31 -38.54
C TYR A 182 -31.62 2.06 -39.70
N PHE A 183 -30.84 2.72 -40.57
CA PHE A 183 -31.39 3.44 -41.73
C PHE A 183 -32.09 2.53 -42.72
N GLU A 184 -31.55 1.33 -42.98
CA GLU A 184 -32.19 0.38 -43.89
C GLU A 184 -33.52 -0.13 -43.30
N ARG A 185 -33.56 -0.41 -41.99
CA ARG A 185 -34.81 -0.77 -41.31
C ARG A 185 -35.84 0.35 -41.38
N GLN A 186 -35.43 1.60 -41.14
CA GLN A 186 -36.30 2.76 -41.23
C GLN A 186 -36.85 2.93 -42.66
N ARG A 187 -35.99 2.82 -43.67
CA ARG A 187 -36.39 2.90 -45.08
C ARG A 187 -37.42 1.83 -45.46
N LEU A 188 -37.25 0.59 -45.01
CA LEU A 188 -38.20 -0.48 -45.27
C LEU A 188 -39.56 -0.20 -44.60
N GLN A 189 -39.54 0.34 -43.37
CA GLN A 189 -40.75 0.73 -42.67
C GLN A 189 -41.47 1.88 -43.38
N ASP A 190 -40.74 2.92 -43.80
CA ASP A 190 -41.29 4.05 -44.55
C ASP A 190 -41.92 3.59 -45.88
N LEU A 191 -41.30 2.62 -46.57
CA LEU A 191 -41.86 2.04 -47.80
C LEU A 191 -43.17 1.28 -47.56
N GLU A 192 -43.27 0.56 -46.44
CA GLU A 192 -44.51 -0.14 -46.06
C GLU A 192 -45.61 0.85 -45.68
N ASP A 193 -45.28 1.88 -44.88
CA ASP A 193 -46.21 2.94 -44.49
C ASP A 193 -46.75 3.69 -45.71
N MET A 194 -45.88 4.01 -46.68
CA MET A 194 -46.28 4.61 -47.96
C MET A 194 -47.24 3.71 -48.74
N ARG A 195 -46.95 2.39 -48.79
CA ARG A 195 -47.81 1.43 -49.48
C ARG A 195 -49.19 1.35 -48.83
N VAL A 196 -49.27 1.28 -47.51
CA VAL A 196 -50.52 1.27 -46.76
C VAL A 196 -51.28 2.58 -46.97
N GLY A 197 -50.61 3.72 -46.90
CA GLY A 197 -51.21 5.02 -47.16
C GLY A 197 -51.79 5.16 -48.57
N TYR A 198 -51.10 4.64 -49.59
CA TYR A 198 -51.65 4.60 -50.95
C TYR A 198 -52.88 3.70 -51.08
N GLN A 199 -52.90 2.55 -50.38
CA GLN A 199 -54.07 1.68 -50.36
C GLN A 199 -55.28 2.35 -49.70
N GLU A 200 -55.06 3.04 -48.57
CA GLU A 200 -56.13 3.76 -47.87
C GLU A 200 -56.70 4.91 -48.72
N LEU A 201 -55.84 5.67 -49.41
CA LEU A 201 -56.28 6.73 -50.34
C LEU A 201 -57.14 6.16 -51.47
N VAL A 202 -56.71 5.05 -52.07
CA VAL A 202 -57.45 4.37 -53.15
C VAL A 202 -58.80 3.85 -52.66
N ASP A 203 -58.85 3.23 -51.48
CA ASP A 203 -60.09 2.73 -50.89
C ASP A 203 -61.06 3.86 -50.55
N ASN A 204 -60.55 5.00 -50.06
CA ASN A 204 -61.34 6.20 -49.79
C ASN A 204 -61.89 6.82 -51.09
N ASP A 205 -61.08 6.90 -52.15
CA ASP A 205 -61.52 7.36 -53.46
C ASP A 205 -62.64 6.47 -54.02
N PHE A 206 -62.52 5.14 -53.91
CA PHE A 206 -63.58 4.22 -54.31
C PHE A 206 -64.85 4.39 -53.48
N ALA A 207 -64.74 4.56 -52.16
CA ALA A 207 -65.88 4.81 -51.29
C ALA A 207 -66.59 6.14 -51.64
N THR A 208 -65.81 7.18 -51.93
CA THR A 208 -66.29 8.51 -52.32
C THR A 208 -66.99 8.48 -53.68
N ILE A 209 -66.42 7.81 -54.68
CA ILE A 209 -67.07 7.65 -55.99
C ILE A 209 -68.38 6.87 -55.83
N ARG A 210 -68.39 5.79 -55.03
CA ARG A 210 -69.60 5.01 -54.76
C ARG A 210 -70.67 5.84 -54.06
N SER A 211 -70.31 6.66 -53.08
CA SER A 211 -71.26 7.52 -52.36
C SER A 211 -71.84 8.61 -53.28
N LEU A 212 -71.02 9.22 -54.14
CA LEU A 212 -71.49 10.16 -55.17
C LEU A 212 -72.46 9.50 -56.16
N GLN A 213 -72.18 8.27 -56.59
CA GLN A 213 -73.10 7.52 -57.45
C GLN A 213 -74.45 7.25 -56.76
N GLN A 214 -74.43 6.89 -55.47
CA GLN A 214 -75.67 6.70 -54.69
C GLN A 214 -76.48 8.00 -54.56
N ILE A 215 -75.81 9.13 -54.33
CA ILE A 215 -76.47 10.45 -54.28
C ILE A 215 -77.07 10.81 -55.64
N ALA A 216 -76.34 10.60 -56.75
CA ALA A 216 -76.83 10.86 -58.09
C ALA A 216 -78.08 10.01 -58.42
N GLN A 217 -78.08 8.73 -58.05
CA GLN A 217 -79.24 7.85 -58.21
C GLN A 217 -80.44 8.29 -57.37
N PHE A 218 -80.20 8.78 -56.15
CA PHE A 218 -81.26 9.29 -55.28
C PHE A 218 -81.90 10.57 -55.85
N ILE A 219 -81.10 11.48 -56.40
CA ILE A 219 -81.60 12.71 -57.04
C ILE A 219 -82.36 12.40 -58.33
N SER A 220 -81.88 11.47 -59.18
CA SER A 220 -82.60 11.09 -60.40
C SER A 220 -83.97 10.49 -60.09
N TYR A 221 -84.07 9.66 -59.04
CA TYR A 221 -85.34 9.08 -58.61
C TYR A 221 -86.33 10.15 -58.11
N GLN A 222 -85.86 11.19 -57.41
CA GLN A 222 -86.73 12.31 -57.00
C GLN A 222 -87.13 13.24 -58.15
N GLY A 223 -86.31 13.34 -59.21
CA GLY A 223 -86.59 14.15 -60.40
C GLY A 223 -87.69 13.59 -61.30
N GLU A 224 -87.91 12.27 -61.31
CA GLU A 224 -88.97 11.61 -62.09
C GLU A 224 -90.36 11.66 -61.44
N ILE A 225 -90.49 12.13 -60.19
CA ILE A 225 -91.74 12.13 -59.41
C ILE A 225 -92.47 13.51 -59.46
N ARG A 226 -92.21 14.36 -60.46
CA ARG A 226 -92.90 15.67 -60.58
C ARG A 226 -93.60 15.88 -61.92
#